data_AF-A0A5E4ADA8-F1
#
_entry.id   AF-A0A5E4ADA8-F1
#
_cell.length_a   1.000
_cell.length_b   1.000
_cell.length_c   1.000
_cell.angle_alpha   90.00
_cell.angle_beta   90.00
_cell.angle_gamma   90.00
#
_symmetry.space_group_name_H-M   'P 1'
#
loop_
_entity.id
_entity.type
_entity.pdbx_description
1 polymer ?
#
loop_
_entity_poly.entity_id
_entity_poly.type
_entity_poly.pdbx_seq_one_letter_code
_entity_poly.pdbx_strand_id
1 'polypeptide(L)'
;MELGQQILADFEEAFPSQGTKRPGGPSNVLRDACLVANILDPKIKQEIIKKFIKQHLSEYLVLFQENQDVAWLDKIDRRYAWVKRQLVDYEEKYGRMFPREWYMTERIAVEFCHVTRAELAKIMRARAKEIEVKLLLFAIQRTTNFEGFLAKRFSGCTLTDGTLKKLESPPPSTNPFLEDESAPEMEELAIEKGELDQPKKPKVPDNPFHGIVSKCFEPHLYVYIESQDKNLGELIDRFVADFKAQGPPKPNTDEGGAVLPSCADLFVYYKKCMVQCSQLSTGEPMIALTTIFQKYLREYAWKILSGNLPK
;
A
#
# COMPACT_ATOMS: atom_id res chain seq x y z
N MET A 1 -41.20 10.60 -14.70
CA MET A 1 -39.87 10.98 -15.24
C MET A 1 -39.45 12.39 -14.81
N GLU A 2 -40.37 13.34 -14.65
CA GLU A 2 -40.05 14.73 -14.24
C GLU A 2 -39.38 14.86 -12.86
N LEU A 3 -39.89 14.21 -11.82
CA LEU A 3 -39.40 14.45 -10.44
C LEU A 3 -37.92 14.10 -10.24
N GLY A 4 -37.45 13.01 -10.86
CA GLY A 4 -36.02 12.62 -10.80
C GLY A 4 -35.10 13.62 -11.50
N GLN A 5 -35.55 14.17 -12.63
CA GLN A 5 -34.81 15.22 -13.34
C GLN A 5 -34.81 16.53 -12.57
N GLN A 6 -35.92 16.87 -11.92
CA GLN A 6 -36.01 18.05 -11.06
C GLN A 6 -35.04 17.95 -9.87
N ILE A 7 -35.00 16.80 -9.17
CA ILE A 7 -34.03 16.58 -8.09
C ILE A 7 -32.60 16.76 -8.61
N LEU A 8 -32.27 16.19 -9.77
CA LEU A 8 -30.93 16.35 -10.35
C LEU A 8 -30.62 17.83 -10.67
N ALA A 9 -31.59 18.58 -11.19
CA ALA A 9 -31.44 20.01 -11.47
C ALA A 9 -31.24 20.83 -10.19
N ASP A 10 -32.00 20.54 -9.12
CA ASP A 10 -31.86 21.20 -7.82
C ASP A 10 -30.45 20.96 -7.22
N PHE A 11 -29.92 19.75 -7.39
CA PHE A 11 -28.54 19.43 -6.99
C PHE A 11 -27.50 20.14 -7.86
N GLU A 12 -27.73 20.30 -9.16
CA GLU A 12 -26.84 21.06 -10.03
C GLU A 12 -26.83 22.55 -9.70
N GLU A 13 -27.99 23.12 -9.35
CA GLU A 13 -28.08 24.51 -8.93
C GLU A 13 -27.39 24.73 -7.57
N ALA A 14 -27.57 23.80 -6.64
CA ALA A 14 -26.92 23.85 -5.34
C ALA A 14 -25.41 23.58 -5.43
N PHE A 15 -24.95 22.75 -6.36
CA PHE A 15 -23.55 22.34 -6.50
C PHE A 15 -23.06 22.51 -7.95
N PRO A 16 -22.91 23.76 -8.42
CA PRO A 16 -22.55 24.03 -9.80
C PRO A 16 -21.12 23.55 -10.11
N SER A 17 -20.97 22.87 -11.25
CA SER A 17 -19.69 22.30 -11.70
C SER A 17 -18.64 23.33 -12.12
N GLN A 18 -19.05 24.58 -12.34
CA GLN A 18 -18.18 25.69 -12.74
C GLN A 18 -18.25 26.79 -11.68
N GLY A 19 -17.09 27.32 -11.27
CA GLY A 19 -16.89 28.26 -10.15
C GLY A 19 -17.50 29.65 -10.32
N THR A 20 -18.64 29.78 -10.99
CA THR A 20 -19.39 31.03 -11.14
C THR A 20 -20.29 31.32 -9.93
N LYS A 21 -20.59 30.31 -9.09
CA LYS A 21 -21.32 30.47 -7.82
C LYS A 21 -20.65 29.61 -6.74
N ARG A 22 -20.66 30.09 -5.48
CA ARG A 22 -20.24 29.28 -4.34
C ARG A 22 -21.18 28.07 -4.22
N PRO A 23 -20.66 26.85 -3.99
CA PRO A 23 -21.52 25.72 -3.70
C PRO A 23 -22.41 26.04 -2.51
N GLY A 24 -23.69 25.75 -2.65
CA GLY A 24 -24.69 25.88 -1.62
C GLY A 24 -24.31 25.10 -0.37
N GLY A 25 -24.70 25.64 0.78
CA GLY A 25 -24.61 24.94 2.05
C GLY A 25 -25.62 23.78 2.12
N PRO A 26 -25.60 23.00 3.22
CA PRO A 26 -26.60 21.97 3.46
C PRO A 26 -28.02 22.55 3.39
N SER A 27 -28.91 21.84 2.69
CA SER A 27 -30.31 22.25 2.49
C SER A 27 -31.25 21.17 3.00
N ASN A 28 -32.24 21.56 3.80
CA ASN A 28 -33.31 20.65 4.23
C ASN A 28 -34.10 20.11 3.02
N VAL A 29 -34.27 20.93 1.98
CA VAL A 29 -34.93 20.52 0.73
C VAL A 29 -34.13 19.42 0.03
N LEU A 30 -32.79 19.59 -0.06
CA LEU A 30 -31.93 18.57 -0.69
C LEU A 30 -31.83 17.30 0.15
N ARG A 31 -31.89 17.42 1.48
CA ARG A 31 -31.97 16.26 2.38
C ARG A 31 -33.24 15.46 2.13
N ASP A 32 -34.38 16.14 2.06
CA ASP A 32 -35.66 15.48 1.82
C ASP A 32 -35.71 14.92 0.39
N ALA A 33 -35.09 15.59 -0.59
CA ALA A 33 -34.90 15.09 -1.95
C ALA A 33 -34.05 13.80 -2.00
N CYS A 34 -33.04 13.65 -1.14
CA CYS A 34 -32.29 12.38 -1.02
C CYS A 34 -33.18 11.23 -0.57
N LEU A 35 -34.14 11.48 0.34
CA LEU A 35 -35.08 10.45 0.79
C LEU A 35 -36.01 10.02 -0.34
N VAL A 36 -36.45 10.97 -1.17
CA VAL A 36 -37.23 10.67 -2.38
C VAL A 36 -36.38 9.90 -3.40
N ALA A 37 -35.12 10.31 -3.62
CA ALA A 37 -34.20 9.65 -4.55
C ALA A 37 -33.91 8.18 -4.19
N ASN A 38 -34.00 7.80 -2.91
CA ASN A 38 -33.90 6.40 -2.47
C ASN A 38 -35.05 5.51 -2.97
N ILE A 39 -36.22 6.09 -3.25
CA ILE A 39 -37.44 5.38 -3.67
C ILE A 39 -37.62 5.42 -5.19
N LEU A 40 -36.99 6.39 -5.85
CA LEU A 40 -36.98 6.52 -7.31
C LEU A 40 -36.02 5.49 -7.97
N ASP A 41 -35.77 5.67 -9.28
CA ASP A 41 -34.78 4.89 -10.03
C ASP A 41 -33.39 5.00 -9.35
N PRO A 42 -32.74 3.86 -8.99
CA PRO A 42 -31.39 3.84 -8.42
C PRO A 42 -30.35 4.64 -9.22
N LYS A 43 -30.55 4.83 -10.53
CA LYS A 43 -29.70 5.66 -11.37
C LYS A 43 -29.66 7.13 -10.92
N ILE A 44 -30.77 7.67 -10.43
CA ILE A 44 -30.83 9.06 -9.94
C ILE A 44 -29.91 9.21 -8.73
N LYS A 45 -30.02 8.30 -7.76
CA LYS A 45 -29.12 8.24 -6.61
C LYS A 45 -27.66 8.13 -7.03
N GLN A 46 -27.33 7.23 -7.96
CA GLN A 46 -25.96 7.07 -8.46
C GLN A 46 -25.43 8.36 -9.12
N GLU A 47 -26.25 9.05 -9.91
CA GLU A 47 -25.87 10.31 -10.55
C GLU A 47 -25.64 11.44 -9.54
N ILE A 48 -26.50 11.56 -8.50
CA ILE A 48 -26.29 12.53 -7.42
C ILE A 48 -24.96 12.26 -6.71
N ILE A 49 -24.73 11.01 -6.30
CA ILE A 49 -23.50 10.59 -5.63
C ILE A 49 -22.28 10.94 -6.48
N LYS A 50 -22.30 10.55 -7.77
CA LYS A 50 -21.20 10.76 -8.71
C LYS A 50 -20.90 12.25 -8.92
N LYS A 51 -21.92 13.07 -9.17
CA LYS A 51 -21.76 14.52 -9.36
C LYS A 51 -21.22 15.19 -8.10
N PHE A 52 -21.75 14.84 -6.94
CA PHE A 52 -21.33 15.40 -5.67
C PHE A 52 -19.87 15.09 -5.34
N ILE A 53 -19.45 13.82 -5.53
CA ILE A 53 -18.05 13.42 -5.32
C ILE A 53 -17.12 14.14 -6.30
N LYS A 54 -17.48 14.18 -7.59
CA LYS A 54 -16.69 14.89 -8.61
C LYS A 54 -16.51 16.36 -8.24
N GLN A 55 -17.55 17.03 -7.76
CA GLN A 55 -17.47 18.40 -7.29
C GLN A 55 -16.52 18.54 -6.09
N HIS A 56 -16.63 17.65 -5.09
CA HIS A 56 -15.79 17.69 -3.89
C HIS A 56 -14.32 17.41 -4.16
N LEU A 57 -13.99 16.71 -5.25
CA LEU A 57 -12.61 16.43 -5.66
C LEU A 57 -12.09 17.39 -6.74
N SER A 58 -12.88 18.36 -7.19
CA SER A 58 -12.48 19.30 -8.26
C SER A 58 -11.25 20.12 -7.89
N GLU A 59 -11.16 20.62 -6.66
CA GLU A 59 -9.99 21.36 -6.16
C GLU A 59 -8.74 20.47 -6.13
N TYR A 60 -8.87 19.21 -5.70
CA TYR A 60 -7.78 18.24 -5.70
C TYR A 60 -7.19 18.03 -7.09
N LEU A 61 -8.06 17.90 -8.10
CA LEU A 61 -7.67 17.74 -9.50
C LEU A 61 -6.91 18.93 -10.07
N VAL A 62 -7.06 20.13 -9.49
CA VAL A 62 -6.29 21.32 -9.90
C VAL A 62 -4.98 21.42 -9.12
N LEU A 63 -5.02 21.19 -7.81
CA LEU A 63 -3.85 21.33 -6.93
C LEU A 63 -2.76 20.31 -7.25
N PHE A 64 -3.11 19.10 -7.67
CA PHE A 64 -2.17 18.00 -7.83
C PHE A 64 -2.02 17.50 -9.28
N GLN A 65 -2.20 18.40 -10.24
CA GLN A 65 -1.91 18.15 -11.65
C GLN A 65 -0.43 17.82 -11.87
N GLU A 66 -0.14 17.10 -12.95
CA GLU A 66 1.21 16.64 -13.29
C GLU A 66 2.26 17.76 -13.38
N ASN A 67 1.85 18.96 -13.80
CA ASN A 67 2.73 20.13 -13.90
C ASN A 67 2.96 20.88 -12.59
N GLN A 68 2.33 20.46 -11.48
CA GLN A 68 2.47 21.11 -10.18
C GLN A 68 3.58 20.45 -9.36
N ASP A 69 4.49 21.25 -8.82
CA ASP A 69 5.57 20.76 -7.95
C ASP A 69 5.05 20.04 -6.69
N VAL A 70 3.82 20.34 -6.27
CA VAL A 70 3.19 19.69 -5.10
C VAL A 70 2.66 18.29 -5.41
N ALA A 71 2.59 17.92 -6.69
CA ALA A 71 2.08 16.65 -7.17
C ALA A 71 3.13 15.52 -7.11
N TRP A 72 4.41 15.87 -6.98
CA TRP A 72 5.51 14.90 -6.97
C TRP A 72 5.58 14.08 -5.68
N LEU A 73 6.30 12.95 -5.75
CA LEU A 73 6.36 11.92 -4.71
C LEU A 73 6.94 12.41 -3.37
N ASP A 74 7.84 13.39 -3.41
CA ASP A 74 8.46 13.98 -2.22
C ASP A 74 7.43 14.68 -1.32
N LYS A 75 6.30 15.10 -1.91
CA LYS A 75 5.19 15.78 -1.22
C LYS A 75 3.93 14.93 -1.18
N ILE A 76 4.02 13.61 -1.34
CA ILE A 76 2.86 12.70 -1.34
C ILE A 76 1.95 12.87 -0.12
N ASP A 77 2.53 13.21 1.04
CA ASP A 77 1.81 13.52 2.27
C ASP A 77 0.78 14.64 2.13
N ARG A 78 1.03 15.61 1.24
CA ARG A 78 0.08 16.70 0.97
C ARG A 78 -1.23 16.19 0.39
N ARG A 79 -1.20 15.14 -0.44
CA ARG A 79 -2.42 14.50 -0.99
C ARG A 79 -3.25 13.89 0.14
N TYR A 80 -2.59 13.16 1.04
CA TYR A 80 -3.27 12.50 2.16
C TYR A 80 -3.75 13.48 3.24
N ALA A 81 -2.99 14.54 3.50
CA ALA A 81 -3.42 15.62 4.39
C ALA A 81 -4.59 16.41 3.79
N TRP A 82 -4.62 16.60 2.47
CA TRP A 82 -5.73 17.25 1.77
C TRP A 82 -7.01 16.43 1.94
N VAL A 83 -7.00 15.12 1.61
CA VAL A 83 -8.23 14.32 1.72
C VAL A 83 -8.70 14.18 3.17
N LYS A 84 -7.80 14.05 4.14
CA LYS A 84 -8.19 13.99 5.56
C LYS A 84 -8.95 15.24 6.00
N ARG A 85 -8.47 16.43 5.60
CA ARG A 85 -9.19 17.69 5.85
C ARG A 85 -10.51 17.73 5.10
N GLN A 86 -10.53 17.33 3.83
CA GLN A 86 -11.73 17.34 3.01
C GLN A 86 -12.84 16.43 3.58
N LEU A 87 -12.49 15.27 4.14
CA LEU A 87 -13.44 14.37 4.78
C LEU A 87 -14.03 14.96 6.07
N VAL A 88 -13.22 15.66 6.88
CA VAL A 88 -13.70 16.37 8.07
C VAL A 88 -14.65 17.50 7.67
N ASP A 89 -14.23 18.35 6.73
CA ASP A 89 -15.03 19.43 6.17
C ASP A 89 -16.37 18.94 5.62
N TYR A 90 -16.37 17.79 4.92
CA TYR A 90 -17.58 17.15 4.43
C TYR A 90 -18.50 16.70 5.57
N GLU A 91 -17.96 16.01 6.58
CA GLU A 91 -18.74 15.51 7.71
C GLU A 91 -19.42 16.64 8.49
N GLU A 92 -18.71 17.75 8.71
CA GLU A 92 -19.23 18.93 9.40
C GLU A 92 -20.33 19.64 8.59
N LYS A 93 -20.12 19.84 7.28
CA LYS A 93 -21.01 20.64 6.44
C LYS A 93 -22.19 19.84 5.90
N TYR A 94 -21.97 18.61 5.47
CA TYR A 94 -22.93 17.82 4.68
C TYR A 94 -23.29 16.47 5.30
N GLY A 95 -22.67 16.07 6.42
CA GLY A 95 -22.87 14.74 7.03
C GLY A 95 -24.32 14.43 7.44
N ARG A 96 -25.16 15.46 7.64
CA ARG A 96 -26.61 15.32 7.95
C ARG A 96 -27.53 15.44 6.73
N MET A 97 -26.98 15.82 5.58
CA MET A 97 -27.75 16.03 4.35
C MET A 97 -28.00 14.72 3.59
N PHE A 98 -27.02 13.81 3.60
CA PHE A 98 -27.15 12.53 2.92
C PHE A 98 -27.56 11.40 3.88
N PRO A 99 -28.38 10.44 3.42
CA PRO A 99 -28.67 9.24 4.19
C PRO A 99 -27.39 8.45 4.50
N ARG A 100 -27.30 7.88 5.70
CA ARG A 100 -26.06 7.21 6.19
C ARG A 100 -25.67 6.02 5.32
N GLU A 101 -26.67 5.31 4.80
CA GLU A 101 -26.52 4.16 3.91
C GLU A 101 -26.01 4.51 2.50
N TRP A 102 -25.83 5.80 2.19
CA TRP A 102 -25.14 6.20 0.96
C TRP A 102 -23.63 6.09 1.09
N TYR A 103 -23.11 6.03 2.33
CA TYR A 103 -21.69 5.90 2.65
C TYR A 103 -20.82 6.99 1.98
N MET A 104 -21.35 8.22 1.89
CA MET A 104 -20.73 9.30 1.13
C MET A 104 -19.28 9.60 1.53
N THR A 105 -18.96 9.64 2.83
CA THR A 105 -17.58 9.84 3.29
C THR A 105 -16.64 8.77 2.75
N GLU A 106 -17.05 7.49 2.80
CA GLU A 106 -16.27 6.37 2.28
C GLU A 106 -16.12 6.47 0.76
N ARG A 107 -17.20 6.79 0.03
CA ARG A 107 -17.16 6.96 -1.44
C ARG A 107 -16.25 8.09 -1.88
N ILE A 108 -16.22 9.22 -1.17
CA ILE A 108 -15.27 10.31 -1.44
C ILE A 108 -13.84 9.83 -1.27
N ALA A 109 -13.56 9.08 -0.20
CA ALA A 109 -12.22 8.53 0.06
C ALA A 109 -11.80 7.52 -1.00
N VAL A 110 -12.71 6.63 -1.43
CA VAL A 110 -12.47 5.63 -2.49
C VAL A 110 -12.19 6.31 -3.83
N GLU A 111 -13.02 7.28 -4.23
CA GLU A 111 -12.81 8.00 -5.49
C GLU A 111 -11.50 8.80 -5.46
N PHE A 112 -11.18 9.45 -4.34
CA PHE A 112 -9.87 10.09 -4.13
C PHE A 112 -8.72 9.09 -4.36
N CYS A 113 -8.83 7.87 -3.84
CA CYS A 113 -7.80 6.85 -4.03
C CYS A 113 -7.65 6.45 -5.50
N HIS A 114 -8.76 6.24 -6.22
CA HIS A 114 -8.73 5.91 -7.64
C HIS A 114 -8.09 7.00 -8.50
N VAL A 115 -8.49 8.26 -8.28
CA VAL A 115 -7.89 9.42 -8.94
C VAL A 115 -6.41 9.52 -8.60
N THR A 116 -6.05 9.42 -7.31
CA THR A 116 -4.66 9.50 -6.86
C THR A 116 -3.79 8.43 -7.49
N ARG A 117 -4.27 7.18 -7.53
CA ARG A 117 -3.55 6.07 -8.17
C ARG A 117 -3.29 6.37 -9.64
N ALA A 118 -4.30 6.85 -10.36
CA ALA A 118 -4.18 7.16 -11.79
C ALA A 118 -3.19 8.30 -12.04
N GLU A 119 -3.27 9.38 -11.27
CA GLU A 119 -2.38 10.54 -11.42
C GLU A 119 -0.94 10.23 -11.01
N LEU A 120 -0.73 9.50 -9.91
CA LEU A 120 0.62 9.04 -9.53
C LEU A 120 1.22 8.14 -10.60
N ALA A 121 0.44 7.20 -11.17
CA ALA A 121 0.93 6.34 -12.25
C ALA A 121 1.36 7.13 -13.50
N LYS A 122 0.66 8.23 -13.83
CA LYS A 122 1.05 9.13 -14.94
C LYS A 122 2.35 9.86 -14.62
N ILE A 123 2.39 10.55 -13.48
CA ILE A 123 3.52 11.38 -13.05
C ILE A 123 4.80 10.55 -12.92
N MET A 124 4.73 9.36 -12.32
CA MET A 124 5.88 8.46 -12.20
C MET A 124 6.33 7.89 -13.54
N ARG A 125 5.44 7.72 -14.51
CA ARG A 125 5.82 7.31 -15.87
C ARG A 125 6.55 8.43 -16.60
N ALA A 126 6.08 9.67 -16.49
CA ALA A 126 6.69 10.82 -17.14
C ALA A 126 8.09 11.14 -16.59
N ARG A 127 8.27 11.00 -15.27
CA ARG A 127 9.51 11.35 -14.56
C ARG A 127 10.26 10.12 -14.02
N ALA A 128 10.17 8.99 -14.73
CA ALA A 128 10.71 7.71 -14.26
C ALA A 128 12.22 7.78 -13.91
N LYS A 129 13.00 8.56 -14.67
CA LYS A 129 14.45 8.73 -14.44
C LYS A 129 14.79 9.52 -13.18
N GLU A 130 13.84 10.27 -12.62
CA GLU A 130 14.02 11.07 -11.41
C GLU A 130 13.65 10.29 -10.14
N ILE A 131 13.24 9.02 -10.28
CA ILE A 131 12.83 8.19 -9.16
C ILE A 131 14.05 7.49 -8.58
N GLU A 132 14.42 7.89 -7.37
CA GLU A 132 15.44 7.24 -6.57
C GLU A 132 14.84 6.23 -5.58
N VAL A 133 15.60 5.21 -5.20
CA VAL A 133 15.14 4.15 -4.28
C VAL A 133 14.60 4.70 -2.95
N LYS A 134 15.27 5.70 -2.37
CA LYS A 134 14.83 6.32 -1.10
C LYS A 134 13.50 7.05 -1.25
N LEU A 135 13.34 7.78 -2.35
CA LEU A 135 12.10 8.50 -2.67
C LEU A 135 10.94 7.53 -2.91
N LEU A 136 11.20 6.46 -3.67
CA LEU A 136 10.20 5.43 -3.96
C LEU A 136 9.74 4.72 -2.68
N LEU A 137 10.68 4.26 -1.84
CA LEU A 137 10.38 3.60 -0.58
C LEU A 137 9.65 4.53 0.40
N PHE A 138 10.04 5.80 0.45
CA PHE A 138 9.33 6.83 1.20
C PHE A 138 7.86 6.91 0.73
N ALA A 139 7.63 7.10 -0.57
CA ALA A 139 6.29 7.24 -1.11
C ALA A 139 5.41 6.01 -0.86
N ILE A 140 5.95 4.80 -1.04
CA ILE A 140 5.26 3.54 -0.75
C ILE A 140 4.86 3.49 0.72
N GLN A 141 5.79 3.74 1.65
CA GLN A 141 5.52 3.70 3.09
C GLN A 141 4.44 4.70 3.51
N ARG A 142 4.48 5.93 2.98
CA ARG A 142 3.43 6.93 3.27
C ARG A 142 2.07 6.50 2.73
N THR A 143 2.05 5.88 1.56
CA THR A 143 0.83 5.38 0.91
C THR A 143 0.22 4.21 1.67
N THR A 144 1.01 3.19 2.04
CA THR A 144 0.50 2.02 2.77
C THR A 144 0.01 2.40 4.17
N ASN A 145 0.68 3.35 4.84
CA ASN A 145 0.19 3.92 6.09
C ASN A 145 -1.17 4.62 5.93
N PHE A 146 -1.36 5.33 4.83
CA PHE A 146 -2.65 5.96 4.51
C PHE A 146 -3.73 4.92 4.21
N GLU A 147 -3.43 3.86 3.44
CA GLU A 147 -4.37 2.76 3.20
C GLU A 147 -4.76 2.06 4.51
N GLY A 148 -3.81 1.83 5.41
CA GLY A 148 -4.07 1.33 6.75
C GLY A 148 -4.94 2.26 7.60
N PHE A 149 -4.78 3.58 7.46
CA PHE A 149 -5.68 4.56 8.08
C PHE A 149 -7.12 4.45 7.54
N LEU A 150 -7.30 4.28 6.23
CA LEU A 150 -8.62 4.10 5.64
C LEU A 150 -9.29 2.82 6.13
N ALA A 151 -8.56 1.71 6.20
CA ALA A 151 -9.09 0.44 6.69
C ALA A 151 -9.52 0.46 8.17
N LYS A 152 -8.89 1.31 8.98
CA LYS A 152 -9.34 1.54 10.37
C LYS A 152 -10.60 2.41 10.45
N ARG A 153 -10.82 3.29 9.46
CA ARG A 153 -11.92 4.25 9.44
C ARG A 153 -13.17 3.70 8.74
N PHE A 154 -12.98 2.85 7.74
CA PHE A 154 -14.03 2.47 6.79
C PHE A 154 -14.18 0.96 6.66
N SER A 155 -15.39 0.55 6.33
CA SER A 155 -15.75 -0.87 6.19
C SER A 155 -15.24 -1.50 4.89
N GLY A 156 -15.01 -0.68 3.85
CA GLY A 156 -14.70 -1.14 2.51
C GLY A 156 -15.91 -1.58 1.69
N CYS A 157 -17.14 -1.38 2.19
CA CYS A 157 -18.37 -1.75 1.48
C CYS A 157 -18.55 -1.02 0.14
N THR A 158 -17.89 0.13 -0.05
CA THR A 158 -18.00 0.94 -1.27
C THR A 158 -16.95 0.62 -2.33
N LEU A 159 -16.02 -0.30 -2.06
CA LEU A 159 -14.94 -0.68 -2.97
C LEU A 159 -15.38 -1.62 -4.09
N THR A 160 -16.53 -2.27 -3.92
CA THR A 160 -17.12 -3.16 -4.92
C THR A 160 -18.54 -2.70 -5.19
N ASP A 161 -18.92 -2.64 -6.46
CA ASP A 161 -20.28 -2.27 -6.88
C ASP A 161 -21.24 -3.47 -6.65
N GLY A 162 -21.37 -3.90 -5.39
CA GLY A 162 -22.30 -4.96 -4.97
C GLY A 162 -21.85 -6.41 -5.15
N THR A 163 -20.64 -6.68 -5.68
CA THR A 163 -20.09 -8.05 -5.69
C THR A 163 -18.83 -8.12 -4.84
N LEU A 164 -18.96 -8.68 -3.64
CA LEU A 164 -17.86 -9.31 -2.92
C LEU A 164 -17.34 -10.47 -3.78
N LYS A 165 -16.51 -10.17 -4.79
CA LYS A 165 -15.52 -11.15 -5.22
C LYS A 165 -14.57 -11.24 -4.03
N LYS A 166 -14.68 -12.35 -3.30
CA LYS A 166 -13.66 -12.82 -2.37
C LYS A 166 -12.34 -12.73 -3.11
N LEU A 167 -11.63 -11.61 -2.90
CA LEU A 167 -10.25 -11.48 -3.31
C LEU A 167 -9.56 -12.63 -2.59
N GLU A 168 -8.85 -13.47 -3.32
CA GLU A 168 -8.01 -14.49 -2.69
C GLU A 168 -7.22 -13.77 -1.61
N SER A 169 -7.42 -14.20 -0.36
CA SER A 169 -6.63 -13.72 0.75
C SER A 169 -5.17 -13.79 0.29
N PRO A 170 -4.36 -12.72 0.46
CA PRO A 170 -2.94 -12.84 0.22
C PRO A 170 -2.48 -14.12 0.91
N PRO A 171 -1.65 -14.97 0.25
CA PRO A 171 -1.12 -16.13 0.94
C PRO A 171 -0.54 -15.62 2.27
N PRO A 172 -0.83 -16.30 3.40
CA PRO A 172 -0.26 -15.91 4.69
C PRO A 172 1.23 -15.67 4.47
N SER A 173 1.76 -14.55 4.99
CA SER A 173 3.11 -14.10 4.67
C SER A 173 4.03 -15.31 4.76
N THR A 174 4.51 -15.79 3.62
CA THR A 174 5.27 -17.05 3.53
C THR A 174 6.68 -16.86 4.07
N ASN A 175 6.91 -15.75 4.77
CA ASN A 175 8.17 -15.30 5.29
C ASN A 175 8.31 -15.91 6.70
N PRO A 176 9.03 -17.04 6.86
CA PRO A 176 9.14 -17.78 8.12
C PRO A 176 9.96 -17.02 9.18
N PHE A 177 10.38 -15.79 8.85
CA PHE A 177 11.32 -14.96 9.58
C PHE A 177 10.67 -13.80 10.33
N LEU A 178 9.34 -13.64 10.24
CA LEU A 178 8.58 -12.74 11.10
C LEU A 178 8.37 -13.45 12.45
N GLU A 179 9.37 -13.38 13.32
CA GLU A 179 9.23 -13.80 14.72
C GLU A 179 8.43 -12.73 15.46
N ASP A 180 7.29 -13.14 16.03
CA ASP A 180 6.42 -12.31 16.87
C ASP A 180 7.09 -12.21 18.25
N GLU A 181 7.81 -11.12 18.52
CA GLU A 181 8.42 -10.89 19.83
C GLU A 181 7.35 -10.51 20.87
N SER A 182 6.83 -11.52 21.57
CA SER A 182 6.34 -11.36 22.95
C SER A 182 6.40 -12.69 23.72
N ALA A 183 7.37 -12.79 24.64
CA ALA A 183 7.54 -13.84 25.66
C ALA A 183 6.69 -13.54 26.94
N PRO A 184 6.63 -14.38 28.00
CA PRO A 184 7.32 -15.66 28.25
C PRO A 184 6.44 -16.84 28.77
N GLU A 185 7.13 -17.95 29.01
CA GLU A 185 6.74 -19.34 29.32
C GLU A 185 5.95 -19.60 30.62
N MET A 186 5.19 -20.71 30.64
CA MET A 186 5.00 -21.56 31.84
C MET A 186 4.68 -23.01 31.43
N GLU A 187 5.49 -23.97 31.90
CA GLU A 187 5.30 -25.42 31.81
C GLU A 187 4.16 -25.91 32.72
N GLU A 188 3.37 -26.93 32.32
CA GLU A 188 3.42 -28.31 32.87
C GLU A 188 2.29 -29.25 32.34
N LEU A 189 2.74 -30.43 31.88
CA LEU A 189 2.20 -31.81 31.84
C LEU A 189 0.69 -32.16 31.98
N ALA A 190 0.21 -33.01 31.04
CA ALA A 190 -0.42 -34.36 31.25
C ALA A 190 -1.74 -34.68 30.50
N ILE A 191 -1.61 -35.58 29.50
CA ILE A 191 -2.40 -36.78 29.11
C ILE A 191 -3.95 -36.77 29.08
N GLU A 192 -4.45 -36.96 27.84
CA GLU A 192 -5.66 -37.64 27.31
C GLU A 192 -6.99 -37.69 28.11
N LYS A 193 -8.04 -37.06 27.56
CA LYS A 193 -9.16 -37.71 26.81
C LYS A 193 -10.32 -36.74 26.56
N GLY A 194 -10.88 -36.82 25.35
CA GLY A 194 -12.30 -36.50 25.10
C GLY A 194 -12.61 -35.08 24.65
N GLU A 195 -13.09 -34.98 23.40
CA GLU A 195 -13.93 -33.93 22.82
C GLU A 195 -13.75 -32.48 23.30
N LEU A 196 -13.22 -31.59 22.45
CA LEU A 196 -13.60 -30.16 22.51
C LEU A 196 -13.22 -29.38 21.23
N ASP A 197 -14.18 -28.56 20.79
CA ASP A 197 -14.10 -27.26 20.13
C ASP A 197 -12.99 -26.96 19.10
N GLN A 198 -13.42 -26.63 17.88
CA GLN A 198 -12.56 -26.00 16.87
C GLN A 198 -12.00 -24.66 17.40
N PRO A 199 -10.68 -24.43 17.36
CA PRO A 199 -10.15 -23.12 17.66
C PRO A 199 -10.51 -22.17 16.51
N LYS A 200 -11.44 -21.24 16.76
CA LYS A 200 -11.66 -20.06 15.92
C LYS A 200 -10.38 -19.24 15.89
N LYS A 201 -9.54 -19.43 14.86
CA LYS A 201 -8.42 -18.54 14.59
C LYS A 201 -8.95 -17.11 14.37
N PRO A 202 -8.38 -16.08 15.01
CA PRO A 202 -8.79 -14.70 14.82
C PRO A 202 -8.56 -14.33 13.34
N LYS A 203 -9.63 -13.92 12.66
CA LYS A 203 -9.54 -13.35 11.31
C LYS A 203 -8.84 -12.00 11.45
N VAL A 204 -7.56 -11.94 11.07
CA VAL A 204 -6.94 -10.65 10.73
C VAL A 204 -7.87 -9.98 9.71
N PRO A 205 -8.36 -8.76 9.95
CA PRO A 205 -9.15 -8.07 8.94
C PRO A 205 -8.26 -7.86 7.73
N ASP A 206 -8.56 -8.56 6.64
CA ASP A 206 -7.97 -8.28 5.33
C ASP A 206 -8.21 -6.79 5.06
N ASN A 207 -7.15 -6.00 4.99
CA ASN A 207 -7.26 -4.55 4.80
C ASN A 207 -7.96 -4.30 3.45
N PRO A 208 -9.22 -3.82 3.43
CA PRO A 208 -9.97 -3.76 2.18
C PRO A 208 -9.41 -2.68 1.24
N PHE A 209 -8.68 -1.69 1.77
CA PHE A 209 -8.03 -0.64 1.01
C PHE A 209 -6.60 -1.00 0.57
N HIS A 210 -6.10 -2.19 0.91
CA HIS A 210 -4.76 -2.61 0.54
C HIS A 210 -4.58 -2.59 -0.99
N GLY A 211 -3.61 -1.80 -1.46
CA GLY A 211 -3.32 -1.73 -2.89
C GLY A 211 -4.24 -0.80 -3.69
N ILE A 212 -5.17 -0.08 -3.05
CA ILE A 212 -6.07 0.83 -3.77
C ILE A 212 -5.31 2.00 -4.42
N VAL A 213 -4.20 2.42 -3.82
CA VAL A 213 -3.23 3.39 -4.38
C VAL A 213 -1.87 2.73 -4.60
N SER A 214 -1.35 2.00 -3.61
CA SER A 214 0.05 1.51 -3.58
C SER A 214 0.43 0.60 -4.75
N LYS A 215 -0.52 -0.07 -5.39
CA LYS A 215 -0.27 -0.84 -6.63
C LYS A 215 0.29 -0.01 -7.79
N CYS A 216 0.13 1.32 -7.79
CA CYS A 216 0.74 2.14 -8.85
C CYS A 216 2.27 2.19 -8.81
N PHE A 217 2.91 1.82 -7.69
CA PHE A 217 4.37 1.81 -7.56
C PHE A 217 5.02 0.53 -8.11
N GLU A 218 4.27 -0.56 -8.30
CA GLU A 218 4.81 -1.85 -8.74
C GLU A 218 5.65 -1.77 -10.03
N PRO A 219 5.23 -1.05 -11.09
CA PRO A 219 6.01 -0.93 -12.32
C PRO A 219 7.36 -0.21 -12.14
N HIS A 220 7.58 0.43 -10.99
CA HIS A 220 8.76 1.23 -10.67
C HIS A 220 9.66 0.54 -9.64
N LEU A 221 9.27 -0.64 -9.15
CA LEU A 221 10.07 -1.40 -8.18
C LEU A 221 11.40 -1.92 -8.75
N TYR A 222 11.63 -1.85 -10.06
CA TYR A 222 12.96 -2.12 -10.64
C TYR A 222 14.04 -1.22 -10.03
N VAL A 223 13.72 0.02 -9.66
CA VAL A 223 14.66 0.95 -8.99
C VAL A 223 15.16 0.39 -7.66
N TYR A 224 14.29 -0.31 -6.93
CA TYR A 224 14.67 -1.00 -5.69
C TYR A 224 15.60 -2.18 -5.98
N ILE A 225 15.26 -2.98 -7.00
CA ILE A 225 16.00 -4.16 -7.43
C ILE A 225 17.41 -3.78 -7.91
N GLU A 226 17.55 -2.75 -8.74
CA GLU A 226 18.84 -2.22 -9.18
C GLU A 226 19.68 -1.70 -8.01
N SER A 227 19.06 -1.04 -7.05
CA SER A 227 19.76 -0.63 -5.83
C SER A 227 20.24 -1.83 -5.01
N GLN A 228 19.46 -2.91 -4.91
CA GLN A 228 19.91 -4.13 -4.21
C GLN A 228 21.06 -4.80 -4.96
N ASP A 229 21.02 -4.84 -6.30
CA ASP A 229 22.11 -5.36 -7.11
C ASP A 229 23.42 -4.60 -6.82
N LYS A 230 23.38 -3.27 -6.88
CA LYS A 230 24.57 -2.43 -6.61
C LYS A 230 25.11 -2.63 -5.19
N ASN A 231 24.24 -2.60 -4.18
CA ASN A 231 24.65 -2.76 -2.78
C ASN A 231 25.29 -4.13 -2.52
N LEU A 232 24.77 -5.19 -3.14
CA LEU A 232 25.35 -6.53 -3.03
C LEU A 232 26.71 -6.63 -3.72
N GLY A 233 26.88 -5.98 -4.88
CA GLY A 233 28.19 -5.87 -5.53
C GLY A 233 29.22 -5.24 -4.61
N GLU A 234 28.90 -4.09 -4.02
CA GLU A 234 29.76 -3.40 -3.05
C GLU A 234 30.06 -4.26 -1.81
N LEU A 235 29.06 -5.02 -1.32
CA LEU A 235 29.21 -5.92 -0.20
C LEU A 235 30.18 -7.08 -0.50
N ILE A 236 30.06 -7.71 -1.67
CA ILE A 236 30.99 -8.76 -2.11
C ILE A 236 32.41 -8.22 -2.27
N ASP A 237 32.58 -7.06 -2.91
CA ASP A 237 33.90 -6.47 -3.11
C ASP A 237 34.57 -6.13 -1.77
N ARG A 238 33.78 -5.64 -0.80
CA ARG A 238 34.23 -5.46 0.58
C ARG A 238 34.67 -6.77 1.22
N PHE A 239 33.88 -7.85 1.11
CA PHE A 239 34.27 -9.15 1.65
C PHE A 239 35.57 -9.67 1.02
N VAL A 240 35.78 -9.46 -0.29
CA VAL A 240 37.03 -9.82 -0.97
C VAL A 240 38.21 -9.02 -0.43
N ALA A 241 38.03 -7.72 -0.19
CA ALA A 241 39.09 -6.86 0.37
C ALA A 241 39.43 -7.25 1.81
N ASP A 242 38.42 -7.44 2.67
CA ASP A 242 38.58 -7.83 4.07
C ASP A 242 39.27 -9.20 4.17
N PHE A 243 38.89 -10.15 3.30
CA PHE A 243 39.51 -11.46 3.24
C PHE A 243 40.99 -11.41 2.81
N LYS A 244 41.34 -10.57 1.83
CA LYS A 244 42.75 -10.35 1.43
C LYS A 244 43.59 -9.74 2.55
N ALA A 245 42.99 -8.88 3.37
CA ALA A 245 43.69 -8.21 4.47
C ALA A 245 43.87 -9.10 5.70
N GLN A 246 42.84 -9.88 6.07
CA GLN A 246 42.82 -10.68 7.30
C GLN A 246 43.30 -12.13 7.09
N GLY A 247 43.26 -12.63 5.85
CA GLY A 247 43.55 -14.03 5.52
C GLY A 247 42.41 -14.99 5.91
N PRO A 248 42.53 -16.28 5.56
CA PRO A 248 41.54 -17.29 5.94
C PRO A 248 41.47 -17.45 7.47
N PRO A 249 40.27 -17.59 8.06
CA PRO A 249 40.14 -17.81 9.49
C PRO A 249 40.86 -19.10 9.90
N LYS A 250 41.54 -19.05 11.04
CA LYS A 250 42.14 -20.25 11.65
C LYS A 250 41.00 -21.21 12.03
N PRO A 251 41.07 -22.49 11.63
CA PRO A 251 40.05 -23.47 12.02
C PRO A 251 40.08 -23.62 13.55
N ASN A 252 38.94 -23.34 14.20
CA ASN A 252 38.76 -23.65 15.61
C ASN A 252 38.28 -25.09 15.72
N THR A 253 39.22 -25.98 16.07
CA THR A 253 39.02 -27.34 16.60
C THR A 253 38.31 -28.38 15.71
N ASP A 254 38.74 -29.61 15.92
CA ASP A 254 38.29 -30.82 15.23
C ASP A 254 36.75 -30.93 15.15
N GLU A 255 36.25 -31.34 13.99
CA GLU A 255 34.85 -31.69 13.64
C GLU A 255 33.96 -30.64 12.96
N GLY A 256 34.41 -29.39 12.74
CA GLY A 256 33.62 -28.39 12.02
C GLY A 256 34.41 -27.55 11.01
N GLY A 257 33.95 -27.46 9.76
CA GLY A 257 34.51 -26.53 8.78
C GLY A 257 34.39 -25.07 9.25
N ALA A 258 35.42 -24.26 9.06
CA ALA A 258 35.40 -22.86 9.48
C ALA A 258 34.34 -22.05 8.70
N VAL A 259 33.32 -21.55 9.41
CA VAL A 259 32.32 -20.65 8.82
C VAL A 259 32.89 -19.24 8.74
N LEU A 260 32.91 -18.67 7.53
CA LEU A 260 33.37 -17.30 7.30
C LEU A 260 32.34 -16.30 7.87
N PRO A 261 32.76 -15.29 8.66
CA PRO A 261 31.86 -14.21 9.11
C PRO A 261 31.13 -13.51 7.95
N SER A 262 31.80 -13.35 6.81
CA SER A 262 31.22 -12.80 5.58
C SER A 262 30.02 -13.60 5.04
N CYS A 263 29.95 -14.90 5.32
CA CYS A 263 28.80 -15.73 4.96
C CYS A 263 27.58 -15.35 5.82
N ALA A 264 27.77 -15.21 7.14
CA ALA A 264 26.70 -14.81 8.04
C ALA A 264 26.15 -13.42 7.68
N ASP A 265 27.03 -12.45 7.42
CA ASP A 265 26.63 -11.10 7.01
C ASP A 265 25.84 -11.09 5.68
N LEU A 266 26.24 -11.92 4.71
CA LEU A 266 25.52 -12.06 3.43
C LEU A 266 24.09 -12.57 3.64
N PHE A 267 23.90 -13.62 4.44
CA PHE A 267 22.57 -14.17 4.71
C PHE A 267 21.70 -13.24 5.56
N VAL A 268 22.28 -12.49 6.50
CA VAL A 268 21.57 -11.41 7.22
C VAL A 268 21.09 -10.34 6.25
N TYR A 269 21.92 -9.96 5.28
CA TYR A 269 21.53 -9.00 4.25
C TYR A 269 20.41 -9.53 3.34
N TYR A 270 20.49 -10.79 2.90
CA TYR A 270 19.42 -11.43 2.12
C TYR A 270 18.11 -11.49 2.90
N LYS A 271 18.15 -11.85 4.19
CA LYS A 271 16.97 -11.83 5.08
C LYS A 271 16.33 -10.45 5.09
N LYS A 272 17.12 -9.39 5.28
CA LYS A 272 16.64 -8.00 5.29
C LYS A 272 15.98 -7.61 3.96
N CYS A 273 16.63 -7.92 2.83
CA CYS A 273 16.10 -7.63 1.50
C CYS A 273 14.79 -8.37 1.22
N MET A 274 14.71 -9.65 1.60
CA MET A 274 13.52 -10.46 1.40
C MET A 274 12.35 -9.97 2.24
N VAL A 275 12.57 -9.64 3.52
CA VAL A 275 11.56 -9.03 4.40
C VAL A 275 11.06 -7.72 3.80
N GLN A 276 11.96 -6.82 3.41
CA GLN A 276 11.60 -5.55 2.81
C GLN A 276 10.83 -5.74 1.50
N CYS A 277 11.33 -6.56 0.58
CA CYS A 277 10.68 -6.79 -0.71
C CYS A 277 9.30 -7.42 -0.53
N SER A 278 9.11 -8.31 0.45
CA SER A 278 7.81 -8.94 0.72
C SER A 278 6.73 -7.94 1.16
N GLN A 279 7.15 -6.81 1.76
CA GLN A 279 6.26 -5.71 2.13
C GLN A 279 5.97 -4.77 0.95
N LEU A 280 6.81 -4.77 -0.09
CA LEU A 280 6.64 -3.95 -1.30
C LEU A 280 5.83 -4.68 -2.37
N SER A 281 6.07 -5.98 -2.57
CA SER A 281 5.40 -6.81 -3.57
C SER A 281 5.62 -8.30 -3.31
N THR A 282 4.64 -9.11 -3.71
CA THR A 282 4.75 -10.58 -3.78
C THR A 282 4.86 -11.10 -5.21
N GLY A 283 4.99 -10.21 -6.20
CA GLY A 283 5.01 -10.53 -7.63
C GLY A 283 6.41 -10.54 -8.25
N GLU A 284 6.51 -10.02 -9.48
CA GLU A 284 7.75 -9.99 -10.28
C GLU A 284 8.98 -9.41 -9.56
N PRO A 285 8.90 -8.34 -8.74
CA PRO A 285 10.06 -7.84 -8.00
C PRO A 285 10.68 -8.87 -7.05
N MET A 286 9.87 -9.73 -6.43
CA MET A 286 10.35 -10.81 -5.55
C MET A 286 11.15 -11.87 -6.34
N ILE A 287 10.67 -12.18 -7.55
CA ILE A 287 11.35 -13.10 -8.46
C ILE A 287 12.69 -12.49 -8.91
N ALA A 288 12.68 -11.22 -9.30
CA ALA A 288 13.89 -10.50 -9.70
C ALA A 288 14.93 -10.44 -8.56
N LEU A 289 14.49 -10.22 -7.32
CA LEU A 289 15.36 -10.25 -6.14
C LEU A 289 16.01 -11.62 -5.94
N THR A 290 15.26 -12.70 -6.17
CA THR A 290 15.79 -14.07 -6.08
C THR A 290 16.89 -14.31 -7.12
N THR A 291 16.73 -13.80 -8.35
CA THR A 291 17.76 -13.86 -9.39
C THR A 291 19.04 -13.12 -8.96
N ILE A 292 18.91 -11.97 -8.30
CA ILE A 292 20.05 -11.23 -7.75
C ILE A 292 20.77 -12.05 -6.66
N PHE A 293 20.02 -12.67 -5.74
CA PHE A 293 20.64 -13.51 -4.71
C PHE A 293 21.41 -14.69 -5.31
N GLN A 294 20.87 -15.33 -6.35
CA GLN A 294 21.57 -16.40 -7.06
C GLN A 294 22.87 -15.91 -7.72
N LYS A 295 22.84 -14.74 -8.37
CA LYS A 295 24.04 -14.10 -8.96
C LYS A 295 25.12 -13.90 -7.90
N TYR A 296 24.78 -13.30 -6.76
CA TYR A 296 25.77 -12.98 -5.73
C TYR A 296 26.22 -14.17 -4.89
N LEU A 297 25.41 -15.23 -4.77
CA LEU A 297 25.89 -16.51 -4.21
C LEU A 297 26.97 -17.15 -5.10
N ARG A 298 26.81 -17.08 -6.43
CA ARG A 298 27.84 -17.57 -7.36
C ARG A 298 29.11 -16.73 -7.31
N GLU A 299 28.97 -15.41 -7.28
CA GLU A 299 30.10 -14.48 -7.11
C GLU A 299 30.85 -14.74 -5.80
N TYR A 300 30.13 -14.91 -4.69
CA TYR A 300 30.72 -15.25 -3.40
C TYR A 300 31.47 -16.59 -3.46
N ALA A 301 30.84 -17.62 -4.04
CA ALA A 301 31.47 -18.93 -4.19
C ALA A 301 32.73 -18.87 -5.07
N TRP A 302 32.71 -18.09 -6.15
CA TRP A 302 33.85 -17.99 -7.07
C TRP A 302 34.98 -17.12 -6.51
N LYS A 303 34.69 -15.92 -6.00
CA LYS A 303 35.69 -14.94 -5.57
C LYS A 303 36.30 -15.23 -4.19
N ILE A 304 35.54 -15.86 -3.30
CA ILE A 304 35.96 -16.06 -1.90
C ILE A 304 36.21 -17.55 -1.62
N LEU A 305 35.27 -18.44 -1.98
CA LEU A 305 35.38 -19.86 -1.63
C LEU A 305 36.31 -20.66 -2.56
N SER A 306 36.25 -20.46 -3.87
CA SER A 306 36.98 -21.30 -4.85
C SER A 306 38.50 -21.16 -4.76
N GLY A 307 39.01 -20.07 -4.18
CA GLY A 307 40.43 -19.91 -3.89
C GLY A 307 40.91 -20.65 -2.63
N ASN A 308 40.00 -21.23 -1.84
CA ASN A 308 40.27 -21.72 -0.48
C ASN A 308 39.64 -23.09 -0.14
N LEU A 309 38.94 -23.74 -1.08
CA LEU A 309 38.53 -25.14 -0.89
C LEU A 309 39.79 -26.03 -0.87
N PRO A 310 39.98 -26.89 0.14
CA PRO A 310 41.06 -27.88 0.10
C PRO A 310 40.90 -28.73 -1.17
N LYS A 311 41.99 -28.88 -1.92
CA LYS A 311 42.07 -29.82 -3.06
C LYS A 311 42.12 -31.25 -2.58
#